data_AF-A0A1S3QJL9-F1
#
_entry.id   AF-A0A1S3QJL9-F1
#
_cell.length_a   1.000
_cell.length_b   1.000
_cell.length_c   1.000
_cell.angle_alpha   90.00
_cell.angle_beta   90.00
_cell.angle_gamma   90.00
#
_symmetry.space_group_name_H-M   'P 1'
#
loop_
_entity.id
_entity.type
_entity.pdbx_description
1 polymer ?
#
loop_
_entity_poly.entity_id
_entity_poly.type
_entity_poly.pdbx_seq_one_letter_code
_entity_poly.pdbx_strand_id
1 'polypeptide(L)'
;MDYKDGHLVAQREGHYYVYSKVHFVEDCILFKHKVMWITEGYKNKPLVLMKSNRFHCTSQDSRPKKISHQNLLNSYLGGVFHLLPGDIIYVTVDNGTLLRLGAEDNFMGAFMI
;
A
#
# COMPACT_ATOMS: atom_id res chain seq x y z
N MET A 1 16.61 6.51 5.71
CA MET A 1 15.30 6.76 5.06
C MET A 1 14.78 8.04 5.66
N ASP A 2 14.46 9.02 4.83
CA ASP A 2 13.78 10.24 5.26
C ASP A 2 12.31 10.17 4.85
N TYR A 3 11.50 11.04 5.45
CA TYR A 3 10.09 11.18 5.11
C TYR A 3 9.80 12.60 4.62
N LYS A 4 9.18 12.73 3.45
CA LYS A 4 8.79 14.01 2.86
C LYS A 4 7.49 13.88 2.08
N ASP A 5 6.49 14.69 2.43
CA ASP A 5 5.21 14.82 1.71
C ASP A 5 4.52 13.48 1.40
N GLY A 6 4.49 12.53 2.34
CA GLY A 6 3.89 11.22 2.12
C GLY A 6 4.79 10.17 1.46
N HIS A 7 6.08 10.48 1.26
CA HIS A 7 7.04 9.61 0.60
C HIS A 7 8.21 9.26 1.51
N LEU A 8 8.71 8.03 1.39
CA LEU A 8 10.00 7.62 1.93
C LEU A 8 11.10 7.89 0.90
N VAL A 9 12.19 8.53 1.32
CA VAL A 9 13.32 8.87 0.45
C VAL A 9 14.58 8.14 0.93
N ALA A 10 15.16 7.32 0.06
CA ALA A 10 16.40 6.60 0.32
C ALA A 10 17.57 7.59 0.43
N GLN A 11 18.30 7.54 1.53
CA GLN A 11 19.43 8.43 1.80
C GLN A 11 20.78 7.79 1.45
N ARG A 12 20.81 6.47 1.35
CA ARG A 12 22.01 5.66 1.12
C ARG A 12 21.64 4.49 0.22
N GLU A 13 22.59 4.11 -0.63
CA GLU A 13 22.44 2.92 -1.47
C GLU A 13 22.38 1.65 -0.61
N GLY A 14 21.55 0.69 -0.99
CA GLY A 14 21.54 -0.63 -0.38
C GLY A 14 20.27 -1.41 -0.63
N HIS A 15 20.19 -2.61 -0.04
CA HIS A 15 19.00 -3.44 -0.06
C HIS A 15 18.08 -3.02 1.09
N TYR A 16 16.83 -2.70 0.79
CA TYR A 16 15.81 -2.33 1.76
C TYR A 16 14.66 -3.31 1.73
N TYR A 17 14.26 -3.80 2.89
CA TYR A 17 12.95 -4.43 3.05
C TYR A 17 11.89 -3.32 3.13
N VAL A 18 11.09 -3.20 2.08
CA VAL A 18 9.99 -2.22 1.95
C VAL A 18 8.68 -2.93 2.26
N TYR A 19 7.84 -2.33 3.09
CA TYR A 19 6.54 -2.90 3.45
C TYR A 19 5.43 -1.85 3.56
N SER A 20 4.20 -2.32 3.38
CA SER A 20 2.99 -1.54 3.55
C SER A 20 1.83 -2.43 3.99
N LYS A 21 1.02 -1.95 4.93
CA LYS A 21 -0.26 -2.53 5.32
C LYS A 21 -1.34 -1.47 5.17
N VAL A 22 -2.48 -1.86 4.60
CA VAL A 22 -3.70 -1.05 4.60
C VAL A 22 -4.89 -1.87 5.08
N HIS A 23 -5.81 -1.22 5.80
CA HIS A 23 -7.05 -1.79 6.29
C HIS A 23 -8.22 -1.08 5.61
N PHE A 24 -9.13 -1.83 5.00
CA PHE A 24 -10.22 -1.28 4.22
C PHE A 24 -11.52 -2.06 4.43
N VAL A 25 -12.63 -1.39 4.14
CA VAL A 25 -13.96 -1.99 4.11
C VAL A 25 -14.19 -2.60 2.72
N GLU A 26 -14.64 -3.84 2.69
CA GLU A 26 -15.10 -4.52 1.49
C GLU A 26 -16.44 -3.94 1.03
N ASP A 27 -16.50 -3.54 -0.24
CA ASP A 27 -17.69 -2.95 -0.85
C ASP A 27 -17.91 -3.43 -2.29
N CYS A 28 -17.79 -4.75 -2.56
CA CYS A 28 -18.01 -5.36 -3.89
C CYS A 28 -17.28 -4.68 -5.07
N ILE A 29 -16.28 -3.86 -4.77
CA ILE A 29 -15.49 -3.05 -5.69
C ILE A 29 -14.05 -3.57 -5.63
N LEU A 30 -13.38 -3.56 -6.77
CA LEU A 30 -11.97 -3.91 -6.85
C LEU A 30 -11.14 -2.90 -6.04
N PHE A 31 -10.47 -3.39 -5.00
CA PHE A 31 -9.53 -2.61 -4.20
C PHE A 31 -8.09 -2.94 -4.64
N LYS A 32 -7.31 -1.90 -4.97
CA LYS A 32 -5.90 -2.02 -5.37
C LYS A 32 -5.03 -1.30 -4.37
N HIS A 33 -4.16 -2.06 -3.71
CA HIS A 33 -3.09 -1.55 -2.88
C HIS A 33 -1.77 -1.67 -3.65
N LYS A 34 -1.04 -0.56 -3.80
CA LYS A 34 0.25 -0.54 -4.52
C LYS A 34 1.31 0.21 -3.74
N VAL A 35 2.53 -0.35 -3.76
CA VAL A 35 3.75 0.38 -3.41
C VAL A 35 4.39 0.83 -4.71
N MET A 36 4.63 2.13 -4.80
CA MET A 36 5.18 2.84 -5.95
C MET A 36 6.64 3.20 -5.69
N TRP A 37 7.42 3.27 -6.76
CA TRP A 37 8.84 3.61 -6.74
C TRP A 37 9.14 4.64 -7.83
N ILE A 38 9.90 5.67 -7.50
CA ILE A 38 10.46 6.65 -8.44
C ILE A 38 11.98 6.60 -8.28
N THR A 39 12.67 6.44 -9.40
CA THR A 39 14.13 6.41 -9.46
C THR A 39 14.63 7.18 -10.68
N GLU A 40 15.81 7.78 -10.56
CA GLU A 40 16.47 8.49 -11.66
C GLU A 40 16.73 7.56 -12.85
N GLY A 41 17.06 6.29 -12.57
CA GLY A 41 17.29 5.26 -13.59
C GLY A 41 16.10 5.02 -14.53
N TYR A 42 14.90 5.46 -14.14
CA TYR A 42 13.69 5.42 -14.96
C TYR A 42 13.11 6.80 -15.27
N LYS A 43 13.98 7.80 -15.43
CA LYS A 43 13.62 9.19 -15.78
C LYS A 43 12.59 9.78 -14.82
N ASN A 44 12.67 9.42 -13.54
CA ASN A 44 11.76 9.85 -12.48
C ASN A 44 10.27 9.56 -12.78
N LYS A 45 9.97 8.53 -13.59
CA LYS A 45 8.59 8.09 -13.82
C LYS A 45 8.17 7.11 -12.72
N PRO A 46 6.95 7.23 -12.17
CA PRO A 46 6.42 6.26 -11.22
C PRO A 46 6.34 4.84 -11.79
N LEU A 47 6.87 3.89 -11.02
CA LEU A 47 6.84 2.46 -11.28
C LEU A 47 6.09 1.73 -10.16
N VAL A 48 5.41 0.65 -10.49
CA VAL A 48 4.79 -0.23 -9.48
C VAL A 48 5.86 -1.19 -8.98
N LEU A 49 6.22 -1.06 -7.71
CA LEU A 49 7.18 -1.95 -7.04
C LEU A 49 6.50 -3.22 -6.54
N MET A 50 5.33 -3.06 -5.92
CA MET A 50 4.48 -4.16 -5.43
C MET A 50 3.01 -3.80 -5.62
N LYS A 51 2.15 -4.81 -5.84
CA LYS A 51 0.71 -4.62 -5.95
C LYS A 51 -0.08 -5.79 -5.36
N SER A 52 -1.23 -5.48 -4.79
CA SER A 52 -2.27 -6.43 -4.38
C SER A 52 -3.60 -5.97 -4.97
N ASN A 53 -4.30 -6.88 -5.63
CA ASN A 53 -5.64 -6.65 -6.14
C ASN A 53 -6.60 -7.55 -5.36
N ARG A 54 -7.58 -6.95 -4.69
CA ARG A 54 -8.61 -7.66 -3.94
C ARG A 54 -9.97 -7.34 -4.53
N PHE A 55 -10.67 -8.36 -4.97
CA PHE A 55 -12.08 -8.28 -5.33
C PHE A 55 -12.80 -9.35 -4.50
N HIS A 56 -13.70 -8.91 -3.62
CA HIS A 56 -14.54 -9.82 -2.87
C HIS A 56 -15.98 -9.34 -2.99
N CYS A 57 -16.83 -10.27 -3.43
CA CYS A 57 -18.27 -10.14 -3.49
C CYS A 57 -18.81 -11.43 -2.88
N THR A 58 -19.23 -11.40 -1.61
CA THR A 58 -20.01 -12.53 -1.08
C THR A 58 -21.39 -12.51 -1.75
N SER A 59 -21.76 -13.61 -2.40
CA SER A 59 -23.03 -13.78 -3.10
C SER A 59 -24.22 -13.33 -2.24
N GLN A 60 -25.16 -12.65 -2.89
CA GLN A 60 -26.41 -12.10 -2.33
C GLN A 60 -27.17 -13.13 -1.48
N ASP A 61 -26.93 -13.13 -0.17
CA ASP A 61 -27.96 -13.54 0.78
C ASP A 61 -28.78 -12.28 1.04
N SER A 62 -30.02 -12.28 0.56
CA SER A 62 -30.97 -11.16 0.43
C SER A 62 -31.49 -10.59 1.76
N ARG A 63 -30.68 -10.62 2.81
CA ARG A 63 -30.95 -10.00 4.10
C ARG A 63 -30.20 -8.67 4.18
N PRO A 64 -30.81 -7.59 4.71
CA PRO A 64 -30.10 -6.34 4.94
C PRO A 64 -28.97 -6.62 5.93
N LYS A 65 -27.74 -6.75 5.41
CA LYS A 65 -26.55 -6.84 6.26
C LYS A 65 -26.46 -5.49 6.96
N LYS A 66 -26.81 -5.46 8.25
CA LYS A 66 -26.30 -4.43 9.15
C LYS A 66 -24.80 -4.31 8.85
N ILE A 67 -24.28 -3.09 8.78
CA ILE A 67 -22.83 -2.82 8.76
C ILE A 67 -22.25 -3.51 9.99
N SER A 68 -21.93 -4.79 9.85
CA SER A 68 -21.31 -5.59 10.89
C SER A 68 -19.83 -5.50 10.61
N HIS A 69 -19.02 -5.65 11.64
CA HIS A 69 -17.56 -5.71 11.56
C HIS A 69 -17.02 -6.85 10.67
N GLN A 70 -17.86 -7.52 9.86
CA GLN A 70 -17.55 -8.70 9.04
C GLN A 70 -16.94 -8.38 7.67
N ASN A 71 -16.94 -7.12 7.22
CA ASN A 71 -16.40 -6.73 5.90
C ASN A 71 -15.03 -6.03 6.00
N LEU A 72 -14.32 -6.18 7.12
CA LEU A 72 -13.00 -5.58 7.31
C LEU A 72 -11.91 -6.49 6.73
N LEU A 73 -11.18 -5.98 5.75
CA LEU A 73 -10.09 -6.69 5.07
C LEU A 73 -8.79 -5.91 5.19
N ASN A 74 -7.67 -6.63 5.16
CA ASN A 74 -6.36 -6.00 5.07
C ASN A 74 -5.59 -6.48 3.84
N SER A 75 -4.62 -5.66 3.43
CA SER A 75 -3.64 -5.99 2.42
C SER A 75 -2.26 -5.65 2.95
N TYR A 76 -1.37 -6.64 2.94
CA TYR A 76 0.04 -6.47 3.29
C TYR A 76 0.90 -6.72 2.06
N LEU A 77 1.87 -5.83 1.81
CA LEU A 77 2.90 -5.95 0.80
C LEU A 77 4.25 -5.84 1.48
N GLY A 78 5.20 -6.69 1.10
CA GLY A 78 6.55 -6.68 1.65
C GLY A 78 7.55 -7.36 0.70
N GLY A 79 8.72 -6.76 0.53
CA GLY A 79 9.77 -7.29 -0.34
C GLY A 79 11.10 -6.55 -0.19
N VAL A 80 12.17 -7.17 -0.64
CA VAL A 80 13.53 -6.59 -0.63
C VAL A 80 13.85 -5.98 -1.99
N PHE A 81 14.31 -4.74 -2.00
CA PHE A 81 14.67 -4.02 -3.22
C PHE A 81 15.98 -3.25 -3.04
N HIS A 82 16.80 -3.22 -4.08
CA HIS A 82 17.98 -2.35 -4.13
C HIS A 82 17.54 -0.93 -4.45
N LEU A 83 17.79 0.02 -3.54
CA LEU A 83 17.43 1.42 -3.68
C LEU A 83 18.68 2.29 -3.77
N LEU A 84 18.64 3.29 -4.65
CA LEU A 84 19.69 4.29 -4.80
C LEU A 84 19.39 5.53 -3.94
N PRO A 85 20.40 6.35 -3.58
CA PRO A 85 20.16 7.63 -2.93
C PRO A 85 19.24 8.52 -3.78
N GLY A 86 18.21 9.08 -3.16
CA GLY A 86 17.18 9.88 -3.83
C GLY A 86 16.00 9.08 -4.36
N ASP A 87 16.05 7.74 -4.37
CA ASP A 87 14.88 6.92 -4.73
C ASP A 87 13.72 7.18 -3.77
N ILE A 88 12.52 7.26 -4.33
CA ILE A 88 11.30 7.63 -3.61
C ILE A 88 10.34 6.44 -3.61
N ILE A 89 9.82 6.11 -2.43
CA ILE A 89 8.81 5.06 -2.23
C ILE A 89 7.55 5.68 -1.63
N TYR A 90 6.38 5.31 -2.15
CA TYR A 90 5.09 5.75 -1.61
C TYR A 90 3.99 4.73 -1.88
N VAL A 91 2.84 4.89 -1.24
CA VAL A 91 1.70 3.98 -1.36
C VAL A 91 0.57 4.67 -2.10
N THR A 92 -0.13 3.92 -2.95
CA THR A 92 -1.40 4.35 -3.54
C THR A 92 -2.48 3.31 -3.30
N VAL A 93 -3.69 3.81 -3.06
CA VAL A 93 -4.93 3.04 -3.11
C VAL A 93 -5.87 3.68 -4.11
N ASP A 94 -6.66 2.88 -4.82
CA ASP A 94 -7.60 3.37 -5.83
C ASP A 94 -8.88 3.98 -5.25
N ASN A 95 -9.30 3.51 -4.06
CA ASN A 95 -10.40 4.14 -3.33
C ASN A 95 -10.04 4.40 -1.87
N GLY A 96 -9.63 5.64 -1.57
CA GLY A 96 -9.30 6.07 -0.22
C GLY A 96 -10.50 6.14 0.74
N THR A 97 -11.74 6.23 0.24
CA THR A 97 -12.94 6.31 1.11
C THR A 97 -13.23 5.00 1.82
N LEU A 98 -12.70 3.88 1.31
CA LEU A 98 -12.82 2.56 1.92
C LEU A 98 -11.78 2.33 3.01
N LEU A 99 -10.74 3.17 3.12
CA LEU A 99 -9.72 3.02 4.15
C LEU A 99 -10.32 3.29 5.53
N ARG A 100 -10.04 2.39 6.46
CA ARG A 100 -10.30 2.64 7.87
C ARG A 100 -9.26 3.63 8.39
N LEU A 101 -9.68 4.66 9.11
CA LEU A 101 -8.75 5.59 9.76
C LEU A 101 -8.13 4.93 10.99
N GLY A 102 -6.81 4.99 11.10
CA GLY A 102 -6.03 4.43 12.21
C GLY A 102 -4.56 4.24 11.82
N ALA A 103 -3.65 4.64 12.70
CA ALA A 103 -2.20 4.52 12.45
C ALA A 103 -1.71 3.07 12.61
N GLU A 104 -2.40 2.28 13.44
CA GLU A 104 -2.23 0.85 13.63
C GLU A 104 -2.81 0.01 12.46
N ASP A 105 -3.73 0.62 11.72
CA ASP A 105 -4.44 -0.02 10.62
C ASP A 105 -3.71 0.17 9.29
N ASN A 106 -3.11 1.35 9.07
CA ASN A 106 -2.44 1.70 7.83
C ASN A 106 -1.06 2.27 8.09
N PHE A 107 -0.05 1.61 7.55
CA PHE A 107 1.33 2.03 7.70
C PHE A 107 2.18 1.59 6.51
N MET A 108 3.26 2.31 6.30
CA MET A 108 4.33 1.91 5.38
C MET A 108 5.68 2.14 6.06
N GLY A 109 6.67 1.38 5.64
CA GLY A 109 8.01 1.53 6.17
C GLY A 109 9.06 0.84 5.31
N ALA A 110 10.31 1.12 5.64
CA ALA A 110 11.44 0.43 5.06
C ALA A 110 12.63 0.42 6.02
N PHE A 111 13.41 -0.66 6.02
CA PHE A 111 14.69 -0.74 6.71
C PHE A 111 15.73 -1.39 5.80
N MET A 112 16.99 -0.94 5.91
CA MET A 112 18.11 -1.52 5.18
C MET A 112 18.50 -2.87 5.80
N ILE A 113 18.84 -3.85 4.97
CA ILE A 113 19.35 -5.17 5.37
C ILE A 113 20.80 -5.35 4.98
#